data_AF-A0A8T0CUD0-F1
#
_entry.id   AF-A0A8T0CUD0-F1
#
_cell.length_a   1.000
_cell.length_b   1.000
_cell.length_c   1.000
_cell.angle_alpha   90.00
_cell.angle_beta   90.00
_cell.angle_gamma   90.00
#
_symmetry.space_group_name_H-M   'P 1'
#
loop_
_entity.id
_entity.type
_entity.pdbx_description
1 polymer ?
#
loop_
_entity_poly.entity_id
_entity_poly.type
_entity_poly.pdbx_seq_one_letter_code
_entity_poly.pdbx_strand_id
1 'polypeptide(L)' 'MNKGPGAGTSKRVKWPGYHVITSAAEAKKFTVAELIQGGTWLKSTGVSYTEGL' A
#
# COMPACT_ATOMS: atom_id res chain seq x y z
N MET A 1 -8.87 1.64 2.07
CA MET A 1 -8.96 2.79 2.99
C MET A 1 -8.70 2.34 4.41
N ASN A 2 -7.95 3.12 5.18
CA ASN A 2 -7.67 2.84 6.60
C ASN A 2 -8.95 3.05 7.45
N LYS A 3 -9.08 2.32 8.56
CA LYS A 3 -10.25 2.35 9.46
C LYS A 3 -9.81 2.52 10.92
N GLY A 4 -10.71 3.02 11.77
CA GLY A 4 -10.52 3.18 13.22
C GLY A 4 -10.33 4.64 13.68
N PRO A 5 -10.37 4.91 15.00
CA PRO A 5 -10.39 6.28 15.55
C PRO A 5 -9.20 7.16 15.13
N GLY A 6 -8.03 6.57 14.90
CA GLY A 6 -6.81 7.28 14.49
C GLY A 6 -6.64 7.48 12.98
N ALA A 7 -7.52 6.92 12.14
CA ALA A 7 -7.35 6.88 10.68
C ALA A 7 -7.72 8.20 9.98
N GLY A 8 -8.39 9.13 10.66
CA GLY A 8 -8.82 10.40 10.10
C GLY A 8 -7.63 11.24 9.61
N THR A 9 -7.77 11.84 8.42
CA THR A 9 -6.71 12.62 7.75
C THR A 9 -6.89 14.13 7.85
N SER A 10 -8.05 14.62 8.32
CA SER A 10 -8.40 16.06 8.33
C SER A 10 -7.46 16.96 9.13
N LYS A 11 -6.69 16.41 10.07
CA LYS A 11 -5.72 17.12 10.92
C LYS A 11 -4.28 16.68 10.68
N ARG A 12 -3.97 16.05 9.54
CA ARG A 12 -2.59 15.66 9.19
C ARG A 12 -1.79 16.86 8.67
N VAL A 13 -0.46 16.70 8.64
CA VAL A 13 0.48 17.74 8.17
C VAL A 13 0.22 18.13 6.71
N LYS A 14 0.56 19.37 6.35
CA LYS A 14 0.37 19.92 4.99
C LYS A 14 1.64 19.89 4.13
N TRP A 15 2.57 18.99 4.40
CA TRP A 15 3.82 18.92 3.64
C TRP A 15 3.53 18.56 2.18
N PRO A 16 4.24 19.15 1.20
CA PRO A 16 4.02 18.84 -0.22
C PRO A 16 4.18 17.34 -0.55
N GLY A 17 5.01 16.61 0.19
CA GLY A 17 5.19 15.17 0.01
C GLY A 17 4.13 14.28 0.70
N TYR A 18 3.24 14.84 1.52
CA TYR A 18 2.17 14.07 2.17
C TYR A 18 0.96 13.95 1.24
N HIS A 19 0.48 12.71 1.06
CA HIS A 19 -0.63 12.42 0.17
C HIS A 19 -1.69 11.57 0.89
N VAL A 20 -2.95 11.96 0.76
CA VAL A 20 -4.10 11.08 1.05
C VAL A 20 -4.42 10.34 -0.24
N ILE A 21 -3.94 9.10 -0.35
CA ILE A 21 -4.16 8.28 -1.54
C ILE A 21 -5.62 7.82 -1.57
N THR A 22 -6.38 8.27 -2.58
CA THR A 22 -7.78 7.88 -2.81
C THR A 22 -7.97 6.98 -4.03
N SER A 23 -6.97 6.93 -4.91
CA SER A 23 -6.97 6.09 -6.11
C SER A 23 -6.40 4.70 -5.82
N ALA A 24 -7.15 3.65 -6.17
CA ALA A 24 -6.64 2.29 -6.13
C ALA A 24 -5.42 2.11 -7.05
N ALA A 25 -5.39 2.78 -8.20
CA ALA A 25 -4.25 2.70 -9.13
C ALA A 25 -2.96 3.31 -8.54
N GLU A 26 -3.07 4.36 -7.73
CA GLU A 26 -1.93 4.93 -7.02
C GLU A 26 -1.46 4.00 -5.89
N ALA A 27 -2.40 3.45 -5.11
CA ALA A 27 -2.09 2.50 -4.04
C ALA A 27 -1.45 1.20 -4.58
N LYS A 28 -1.82 0.77 -5.80
CA LYS A 28 -1.34 -0.47 -6.42
C LYS A 28 0.18 -0.52 -6.58
N LYS A 29 0.81 0.63 -6.80
CA LYS A 29 2.27 0.79 -6.93
C LYS A 29 3.05 0.32 -5.71
N PHE A 30 2.38 0.24 -4.55
CA PHE A 30 2.97 -0.17 -3.29
C PHE A 30 2.61 -1.61 -2.88
N THR A 31 1.96 -2.37 -3.76
CA THR A 31 1.66 -3.79 -3.55
C THR A 31 2.90 -4.67 -3.75
N VAL A 32 2.82 -5.92 -3.29
CA VAL A 32 3.89 -6.91 -3.45
C VAL A 32 4.25 -7.13 -4.92
N ALA A 33 3.24 -7.17 -5.81
CA ALA A 33 3.46 -7.36 -7.23
C ALA A 33 4.21 -6.21 -7.88
N GLU A 34 3.88 -4.95 -7.56
CA GLU A 34 4.47 -3.79 -8.27
C GLU A 34 5.74 -3.26 -7.63
N LEU A 35 5.83 -3.21 -6.29
CA LEU A 35 6.97 -2.59 -5.61
C LEU A 35 8.22 -3.49 -5.60
N ILE A 36 8.03 -4.79 -5.32
CA ILE A 36 9.14 -5.74 -5.09
C ILE A 36 9.10 -6.96 -6.02
N GLN A 37 8.18 -6.96 -6.99
CA GLN A 37 7.99 -8.05 -7.94
C GLN A 37 7.90 -9.43 -7.25
N GLY A 38 7.23 -9.47 -6.09
CA GLY A 38 7.30 -10.59 -5.15
C GLY A 38 6.84 -11.92 -5.73
N GLY A 39 5.95 -11.90 -6.72
CA GLY A 39 5.50 -13.11 -7.43
C GLY A 39 6.62 -13.90 -8.12
N THR A 40 7.79 -13.27 -8.36
CA THR A 40 8.97 -13.91 -8.98
C THR A 40 9.82 -14.71 -7.99
N TRP A 41 9.78 -14.39 -6.69
CA TRP A 41 10.71 -14.96 -5.71
C TRP A 41 10.06 -15.41 -4.40
N LEU A 42 8.97 -14.79 -3.94
CA LEU A 42 8.30 -15.20 -2.70
C LEU A 42 7.68 -16.60 -2.81
N LYS A 43 7.21 -16.99 -4.01
CA LYS A 43 6.59 -18.31 -4.24
C LYS A 43 7.52 -19.47 -3.85
N SER A 44 8.83 -19.36 -4.14
CA SER A 44 9.79 -20.43 -3.83
C SER A 44 10.14 -20.51 -2.35
N THR A 45 9.85 -19.46 -1.57
CA THR A 45 10.12 -19.44 -0.11
C THR A 45 9.09 -20.20 0.71
N GLY A 46 7.90 -20.48 0.13
CA GLY A 46 6.79 -21.12 0.83
C GLY A 46 6.01 -20.20 1.80
N VAL A 47 6.39 -18.92 1.91
CA VAL A 47 5.66 -17.96 2.75
C VAL A 47 4.31 -17.60 2.13
N SER A 48 3.30 -17.41 2.98
CA SER A 48 2.01 -16.86 2.53
C SER A 48 2.12 -15.35 2.31
N TYR A 49 1.60 -14.87 1.17
CA TYR A 49 1.60 -13.45 0.84
C TYR A 49 0.41 -13.09 -0.07
N THR A 50 0.05 -11.81 -0.11
CA THR A 50 -0.98 -11.26 -1.01
C THR A 50 -0.31 -10.38 -2.07
N GLU A 51 -0.58 -10.64 -3.35
CA GLU A 51 0.10 -9.95 -4.45
C GLU A 51 -0.38 -8.51 -4.67
N GLY A 52 -1.66 -8.22 -4.43
CA GLY A 52 -2.33 -6.98 -4.82
C GLY A 52 -3.08 -6.26 -3.70
N LEU A 53 -4.03 -5.40 -4.10
CA LEU A 53 -4.95 -4.63 -3.22
C LEU A 53 -6.24 -5.38 -2.90
#